data_AF-A0A1V8TR08-F1
#
_entry.id   AF-A0A1V8TR08-F1
#
_cell.length_a   1.000
_cell.length_b   1.000
_cell.length_c   1.000
_cell.angle_alpha   90.00
_cell.angle_beta   90.00
_cell.angle_gamma   90.00
#
_symmetry.space_group_name_H-M   'P 1'
#
loop_
_entity.id
_entity.type
_entity.pdbx_description
1 polymer ?
#
loop_
_entity_poly.entity_id
_entity_poly.type
_entity_poly.pdbx_seq_one_letter_code
_entity_poly.pdbx_strand_id
1 'polypeptide(L)'
;MRPPELPMGTKADPDDPAPFLYQGPSAIATLIFGPKWAEFHAYLSNRIAASHSDQVTKSRKLVSETEPAWLEYLLELIRARGWYTLYPAVNFATVHDELTQVPEEFTREVEAGQESTDLLKQNDHPEEAAFLVADAAPVMLKRDEGKLSGAGKPLHEKLPFDGDLPELANLPLLSYTGDAINETHLVGQRIAFESYFREHIGGCEAEDAARPRIVRPEIATDLFCLPGVEAEYAETAEDVEASIANILGSLRERPSAPEFAVPPHGLPGLGGSGTATVEEAGAATATAD
;
A
#
# COMPACT_ATOMS: atom_id res chain seq x y z
N MET A 1 -9.25 9.76 3.78
CA MET A 1 -8.51 10.10 2.53
C MET A 1 -9.38 9.64 1.37
N ARG A 2 -9.76 10.50 0.42
CA ARG A 2 -10.52 10.04 -0.74
C ARG A 2 -9.60 9.08 -1.54
N PRO A 3 -10.07 7.88 -1.94
CA PRO A 3 -9.25 7.03 -2.80
C PRO A 3 -8.87 7.82 -4.06
N PRO A 4 -7.61 7.79 -4.47
CA PRO A 4 -7.15 8.49 -5.66
C PRO A 4 -7.91 7.93 -6.86
N GLU A 5 -8.33 8.82 -7.76
CA GLU A 5 -8.70 8.40 -9.10
C GLU A 5 -7.43 7.92 -9.80
N LEU A 6 -7.51 6.80 -10.52
CA LEU A 6 -6.36 6.24 -11.23
C LEU A 6 -5.73 7.33 -12.11
N PRO A 7 -4.40 7.53 -12.07
CA PRO A 7 -3.75 8.55 -12.88
C PRO A 7 -4.04 8.32 -14.37
N MET A 8 -4.40 9.40 -15.06
CA MET A 8 -4.78 9.40 -16.48
C MET A 8 -3.59 8.89 -17.31
N GLY A 9 -3.62 7.61 -17.68
CA GLY A 9 -2.50 6.94 -18.36
C GLY A 9 -2.41 5.43 -18.14
N THR A 10 -2.97 4.90 -17.05
CA THR A 10 -3.36 3.48 -16.99
C THR A 10 -4.66 3.38 -17.78
N LYS A 11 -4.60 2.91 -19.03
CA LYS A 11 -5.81 2.66 -19.84
C LYS A 11 -6.60 1.51 -19.23
N ALA A 12 -7.32 1.78 -18.15
CA ALA A 12 -8.68 1.30 -18.09
C ALA A 12 -9.40 1.95 -19.27
N ASP A 13 -9.94 1.14 -20.16
CA ASP A 13 -10.94 1.64 -21.10
C ASP A 13 -12.00 2.40 -20.28
N PRO A 14 -12.42 3.62 -20.64
CA PRO A 14 -13.57 4.25 -19.98
C PRO A 14 -14.81 3.34 -19.95
N ASP A 15 -14.91 2.37 -20.86
CA ASP A 15 -15.95 1.35 -20.87
C ASP A 15 -15.66 0.12 -19.97
N ASP A 16 -14.42 -0.08 -19.49
CA ASP A 16 -14.02 -1.18 -18.57
C ASP A 16 -12.96 -0.72 -17.54
N PRO A 17 -13.39 -0.13 -16.41
CA PRO A 17 -12.49 0.29 -15.35
C PRO A 17 -11.83 -0.92 -14.67
N ALA A 18 -10.51 -0.86 -14.47
CA ALA A 18 -9.74 -1.91 -13.80
C ALA A 18 -9.65 -1.67 -12.28
N PRO A 19 -9.74 -2.73 -11.45
CA PRO A 19 -9.46 -2.63 -10.03
C PRO A 19 -7.97 -2.36 -9.82
N PHE A 20 -7.61 -1.87 -8.64
CA PHE A 20 -6.23 -1.46 -8.35
C PHE A 20 -5.84 -1.74 -6.91
N LEU A 21 -4.53 -1.80 -6.68
CA LEU A 21 -3.93 -1.98 -5.36
C LEU A 21 -3.48 -0.61 -4.84
N TYR A 22 -3.86 -0.26 -3.60
CA TYR A 22 -3.51 1.02 -3.02
C TYR A 22 -3.11 0.88 -1.55
N GLN A 23 -2.05 1.59 -1.14
CA GLN A 23 -1.59 1.58 0.25
C GLN A 23 -2.35 2.55 1.17
N GLY A 24 -3.22 3.41 0.65
CA GLY A 24 -4.08 4.24 1.49
C GLY A 24 -5.26 3.41 2.01
N PRO A 25 -5.39 3.17 3.33
CA PRO A 25 -6.53 2.45 3.87
C PRO A 25 -7.80 3.32 3.83
N SER A 26 -8.95 2.65 3.85
CA SER A 26 -10.26 3.27 4.00
C SER A 26 -10.95 2.69 5.23
N ALA A 27 -11.58 3.54 6.04
CA ALA A 27 -12.46 3.08 7.12
C ALA A 27 -13.84 2.67 6.59
N ILE A 28 -14.14 3.01 5.34
CA ILE A 28 -15.46 2.81 4.73
C ILE A 28 -15.41 1.54 3.88
N ALA A 29 -16.36 0.63 4.14
CA ALA A 29 -16.62 -0.58 3.34
C ALA A 29 -15.37 -1.43 3.03
N THR A 30 -14.37 -1.42 3.92
CA THR A 30 -13.11 -2.16 3.73
C THR A 30 -13.14 -3.45 4.54
N LEU A 31 -12.80 -4.56 3.88
CA LEU A 31 -12.68 -5.87 4.52
C LEU A 31 -11.22 -6.12 4.93
N ILE A 32 -10.98 -6.27 6.22
CA ILE A 32 -9.67 -6.65 6.78
C ILE A 32 -9.77 -8.10 7.28
N PHE A 33 -8.90 -8.96 6.77
CA PHE A 33 -8.88 -10.38 7.17
C PHE A 33 -8.33 -10.56 8.59
N GLY A 34 -8.78 -11.63 9.27
CA GLY A 34 -8.46 -11.93 10.67
C GLY A 34 -6.98 -11.81 11.05
N PRO A 35 -6.02 -12.45 10.35
CA PRO A 35 -4.61 -12.34 10.68
C PRO A 35 -4.05 -10.92 10.59
N LYS A 36 -4.48 -10.14 9.59
CA LYS A 36 -4.08 -8.74 9.41
C LYS A 36 -4.71 -7.85 10.49
N TRP A 37 -5.93 -8.16 10.91
CA TRP A 37 -6.61 -7.50 12.01
C TRP A 37 -5.94 -7.79 13.36
N ALA A 38 -5.58 -9.05 13.62
CA ALA A 38 -4.83 -9.43 14.81
C ALA A 38 -3.46 -8.73 14.87
N GLU A 39 -2.74 -8.70 13.75
CA GLU A 39 -1.46 -8.00 13.65
C GLU A 39 -1.60 -6.50 13.87
N PHE A 40 -2.64 -5.87 13.33
CA PHE A 40 -2.95 -4.46 13.58
C PHE A 40 -3.22 -4.19 15.05
N HIS A 41 -3.95 -5.06 15.75
CA HIS A 41 -4.19 -4.91 17.19
C HIS A 41 -2.92 -5.06 18.03
N ALA A 42 -2.08 -6.04 17.71
CA ALA A 42 -0.80 -6.21 18.40
C ALA A 42 0.11 -4.99 18.18
N TYR A 43 0.18 -4.52 16.92
CA TYR A 43 0.86 -3.28 16.55
C TYR A 43 0.33 -2.07 17.34
N LEU A 44 -0.99 -1.86 17.37
CA LEU A 44 -1.61 -0.71 18.03
C LEU A 44 -1.33 -0.72 19.53
N SER A 45 -1.38 -1.89 20.16
CA SER A 45 -1.07 -2.05 21.59
C SER A 45 0.36 -1.64 21.91
N ASN A 46 1.33 -2.10 21.11
CA ASN A 46 2.73 -1.71 21.23
C ASN A 46 2.93 -0.22 20.93
N ARG A 47 2.27 0.31 19.90
CA ARG A 47 2.39 1.71 19.48
C ARG A 47 1.88 2.70 20.51
N ILE A 48 0.79 2.35 21.22
CA ILE A 48 0.26 3.12 22.35
C ILE A 48 1.20 3.04 23.55
N ALA A 49 1.69 1.84 23.89
CA ALA A 49 2.69 1.69 24.95
C ALA A 49 3.95 2.51 24.65
N ALA A 50 4.36 2.56 23.38
CA ALA A 50 5.48 3.36 22.89
C ALA A 50 5.22 4.87 23.02
N SER A 51 4.01 5.36 22.73
CA SER A 51 3.69 6.79 22.90
C SER A 51 3.66 7.25 24.36
N HIS A 52 3.43 6.34 25.31
CA HIS A 52 3.56 6.64 26.73
C HIS A 52 5.02 6.61 27.22
N SER A 53 5.97 6.25 26.37
CA SER A 53 7.40 6.34 26.67
C SER A 53 7.96 7.67 26.16
N ASP A 54 8.86 8.29 26.91
CA ASP A 54 9.54 9.54 26.52
C ASP A 54 10.52 9.36 25.33
N GLN A 55 10.64 8.14 24.80
CA GLN A 55 11.59 7.76 23.77
C GLN A 55 11.05 7.94 22.34
N VAL A 56 9.76 8.22 22.17
CA VAL A 56 9.09 8.22 20.86
C VAL A 56 8.76 9.62 20.39
N THR A 57 9.10 9.91 19.13
CA THR A 57 8.74 11.18 18.50
C THR A 57 7.28 11.20 18.06
N LYS A 58 6.61 12.34 18.23
CA LYS A 58 5.25 12.53 17.69
C LYS A 58 5.31 12.61 16.17
N SER A 59 4.53 11.77 15.52
CA SER A 59 4.45 11.74 14.06
C SER A 59 3.53 12.85 13.56
N ARG A 60 3.87 13.41 12.39
CA ARG A 60 2.95 14.28 11.66
C ARG A 60 1.80 13.44 11.12
N LYS A 61 0.57 13.91 11.32
CA LYS A 61 -0.64 13.28 10.81
C LYS A 61 -0.72 13.35 9.27
N LEU A 62 -1.10 12.25 8.63
CA LEU A 62 -1.27 12.11 7.18
C LEU A 62 -2.73 11.94 6.76
N VAL A 63 -3.54 11.33 7.62
CA VAL A 63 -4.96 11.08 7.45
C VAL A 63 -5.76 12.29 7.94
N SER A 64 -6.83 12.63 7.23
CA SER A 64 -7.73 13.72 7.62
C SER A 64 -8.35 13.45 9.00
N GLU A 65 -8.53 14.51 9.80
CA GLU A 65 -9.32 14.50 11.05
C GLU A 65 -10.81 14.23 10.84
N THR A 66 -11.26 14.13 9.60
CA THR A 66 -12.61 13.65 9.26
C THR A 66 -12.73 12.13 9.25
N GLU A 67 -11.61 11.41 9.32
CA GLU A 67 -11.57 9.95 9.37
C GLU A 67 -11.25 9.49 10.80
N PRO A 68 -11.65 8.27 11.21
CA PRO A 68 -11.34 7.73 12.52
C PRO A 68 -9.84 7.71 12.83
N ALA A 69 -9.45 8.01 14.07
CA ALA A 69 -8.04 8.08 14.48
C ALA A 69 -7.24 6.79 14.22
N TRP A 70 -7.88 5.63 14.35
CA TRP A 70 -7.23 4.32 14.13
C TRP A 70 -6.69 4.16 12.70
N LEU A 71 -7.23 4.90 11.73
CA LEU A 71 -6.83 4.82 10.34
C LEU A 71 -5.40 5.34 10.10
N GLU A 72 -4.95 6.31 10.90
CA GLU A 72 -3.56 6.80 10.86
C GLU A 72 -2.58 5.70 11.27
N TYR A 73 -2.88 5.02 12.38
CA TYR A 73 -2.10 3.88 12.85
C TYR A 73 -2.09 2.74 11.84
N LEU A 74 -3.23 2.47 11.19
CA LEU A 74 -3.28 1.45 10.15
C LEU A 74 -2.41 1.84 8.94
N LEU A 75 -2.46 3.11 8.51
CA LEU A 75 -1.61 3.60 7.41
C LEU A 75 -0.12 3.46 7.75
N GLU A 76 0.27 3.79 8.97
CA GLU A 76 1.64 3.62 9.48
C GLU A 76 2.08 2.15 9.38
N LEU A 77 1.26 1.21 9.85
CA LEU A 77 1.53 -0.23 9.74
C LEU A 77 1.57 -0.71 8.28
N ILE A 78 0.65 -0.25 7.43
CA ILE A 78 0.61 -0.59 6.01
C ILE A 78 1.92 -0.17 5.32
N ARG A 79 2.47 1.00 5.66
CA ARG A 79 3.75 1.47 5.12
C ARG A 79 4.91 0.63 5.64
N ALA A 80 4.93 0.28 6.93
CA ALA A 80 5.98 -0.53 7.53
C ALA A 80 6.00 -1.96 6.97
N ARG A 81 4.82 -2.52 6.67
CA ARG A 81 4.69 -3.87 6.09
C ARG A 81 4.66 -3.90 4.57
N GLY A 82 4.43 -2.77 3.91
CA GLY A 82 4.19 -2.75 2.46
C GLY A 82 2.87 -3.43 2.08
N TRP A 83 1.86 -3.37 2.94
CA TRP A 83 0.52 -3.88 2.61
C TRP A 83 -0.14 -2.98 1.55
N TYR A 84 -1.17 -3.53 0.93
CA TYR A 84 -2.05 -2.81 0.01
C TYR A 84 -3.45 -3.40 0.12
N THR A 85 -4.45 -2.58 -0.18
CA THR A 85 -5.85 -2.96 -0.25
C THR A 85 -6.27 -3.03 -1.70
N LEU A 86 -7.05 -4.06 -2.06
CA LEU A 86 -7.70 -4.16 -3.35
C LEU A 86 -8.91 -3.21 -3.38
N TYR A 87 -8.86 -2.21 -4.25
CA TYR A 87 -9.96 -1.30 -4.50
C TYR A 87 -10.74 -1.72 -5.74
N PRO A 88 -12.08 -1.73 -5.66
CA PRO A 88 -12.90 -2.03 -6.83
C PRO A 88 -12.81 -0.91 -7.85
N ALA A 89 -12.96 -1.26 -9.12
CA ALA A 89 -12.95 -0.30 -10.21
C ALA A 89 -14.22 0.54 -10.30
N VAL A 90 -15.33 -0.02 -9.80
CA VAL A 90 -16.66 0.58 -9.82
C VAL A 90 -17.27 0.58 -8.41
N ASN A 91 -18.14 1.56 -8.17
CA ASN A 91 -18.90 1.63 -6.93
C ASN A 91 -20.07 0.64 -6.98
N PHE A 92 -19.95 -0.45 -6.21
CA PHE A 92 -21.02 -1.44 -6.04
C PHE A 92 -22.05 -1.04 -4.98
N ALA A 93 -21.69 -0.14 -4.07
CA ALA A 93 -22.53 0.36 -3.00
C ALA A 93 -22.42 1.89 -2.90
N THR A 94 -23.50 2.53 -2.47
CA THR A 94 -23.51 3.95 -2.12
C THR A 94 -23.36 4.07 -0.61
N VAL A 95 -22.48 4.96 -0.17
CA VAL A 95 -22.31 5.30 1.23
C VAL A 95 -23.21 6.49 1.49
N HIS A 96 -24.18 6.32 2.38
CA HIS A 96 -25.10 7.39 2.75
C HIS A 96 -24.43 8.31 3.76
N ASP A 97 -24.59 9.62 3.58
CA ASP A 97 -23.92 10.64 4.40
C ASP A 97 -24.75 11.09 5.61
N GLU A 98 -25.93 10.51 5.82
CA GLU A 98 -26.91 10.95 6.83
C GLU A 98 -26.39 10.86 8.28
N LEU A 99 -25.51 9.90 8.56
CA LEU A 99 -24.96 9.66 9.90
C LEU A 99 -23.47 9.99 9.99
N THR A 100 -22.87 10.57 8.95
CA THR A 100 -21.44 10.89 8.97
C THR A 100 -21.21 12.09 9.87
N GLN A 101 -20.43 11.87 10.92
CA GLN A 101 -20.04 12.90 11.88
C GLN A 101 -18.52 12.97 11.95
N VAL A 102 -17.99 14.14 12.33
CA VAL A 102 -16.58 14.22 12.72
C VAL A 102 -16.39 13.27 13.90
N PRO A 103 -15.35 12.41 13.88
CA PRO A 103 -15.05 11.56 15.01
C PRO A 103 -14.94 12.36 16.32
N GLU A 104 -15.44 11.81 17.42
CA GLU A 104 -15.53 12.50 18.71
C GLU A 104 -14.17 12.99 19.20
N GLU A 105 -13.10 12.26 18.89
CA GLU A 105 -11.73 12.60 19.26
C GLU A 105 -11.18 13.87 18.58
N PHE A 106 -11.82 14.33 17.51
CA PHE A 106 -11.47 15.57 16.81
C PHE A 106 -12.53 16.65 16.96
N THR A 107 -13.57 16.39 17.76
CA THR A 107 -14.59 17.39 18.08
C THR A 107 -13.99 18.37 19.08
N ARG A 108 -13.77 19.61 18.63
CA ARG A 108 -13.28 20.69 19.48
C ARG A 108 -14.49 21.44 20.03
N GLU A 109 -14.60 21.55 21.35
CA GLU A 109 -15.62 22.39 21.96
C GLU A 109 -15.32 23.85 21.59
N VAL A 110 -16.14 24.45 20.72
CA VAL A 110 -16.03 25.87 20.39
C VAL A 110 -16.90 26.63 21.38
N GLU A 111 -16.31 27.15 22.46
CA GLU A 111 -17.01 28.15 23.25
C GLU A 111 -17.16 29.43 22.41
N ALA A 112 -18.38 29.95 22.35
CA ALA A 112 -18.73 31.10 21.52
C ALA A 112 -18.00 32.37 22.00
N GLY A 113 -16.87 32.69 21.36
CA GLY A 113 -16.11 33.92 21.60
C GLY A 113 -14.59 33.79 21.66
N GLN A 114 -14.03 32.56 21.60
CA GLN A 114 -12.57 32.37 21.59
C GLN A 114 -11.98 32.55 20.18
N GLU A 115 -10.94 33.40 20.09
CA GLU A 115 -10.11 33.51 18.89
C GLU A 115 -9.39 32.18 18.62
N SER A 116 -9.21 31.85 17.33
CA SER A 116 -8.65 30.57 16.85
C SER A 116 -7.31 30.15 17.48
N THR A 117 -6.55 31.09 18.03
CA THR A 117 -5.27 30.85 18.69
C THR A 117 -5.40 30.30 20.11
N ASP A 118 -6.54 30.49 20.79
CA ASP A 118 -6.80 29.93 22.12
C ASP A 118 -7.48 28.55 22.07
N LEU A 119 -8.13 28.19 20.96
CA LEU A 119 -8.67 26.83 20.72
C LEU A 119 -7.58 25.77 20.56
N LEU A 120 -6.33 26.18 20.27
CA LEU A 120 -5.17 25.28 20.16
C LEU A 120 -4.71 24.69 21.51
N LYS A 121 -5.22 25.23 22.63
CA LYS A 121 -4.78 24.86 23.99
C LYS A 121 -5.69 23.85 24.70
N GLN A 122 -6.86 23.54 24.14
CA GLN A 122 -7.78 22.54 24.70
C GLN A 122 -7.64 21.22 23.93
N ASN A 123 -6.48 20.59 24.04
CA ASN A 123 -6.50 19.14 24.20
C ASN A 123 -6.39 18.94 25.71
N ASP A 124 -7.30 18.20 26.33
CA ASP A 124 -7.22 17.95 27.77
C ASP A 124 -5.96 17.14 28.14
N HIS A 125 -5.34 16.44 27.16
CA HIS A 125 -4.13 15.62 27.33
C HIS A 125 -3.19 15.65 26.08
N PRO A 126 -2.50 16.77 25.80
CA PRO A 126 -1.60 16.88 24.65
C PRO A 126 -0.40 15.93 24.75
N GLU A 127 0.01 15.54 25.95
CA GLU A 127 1.09 14.58 26.22
C GLU A 127 0.80 13.15 25.72
N GLU A 128 -0.47 12.72 25.70
CA GLU A 128 -0.87 11.36 25.31
C GLU A 128 -1.03 11.17 23.80
N ALA A 129 -1.09 12.27 23.03
CA ALA A 129 -1.33 12.21 21.59
C ALA A 129 -0.08 11.75 20.82
N ALA A 130 -0.19 10.58 20.17
CA ALA A 130 0.87 10.01 19.32
C ALA A 130 1.11 10.80 18.02
N PHE A 131 0.14 11.62 17.59
CA PHE A 131 0.17 12.39 16.36
C PHE A 131 -0.09 13.88 16.59
N LEU A 132 0.51 14.71 15.75
CA LEU A 132 0.26 16.15 15.74
C LEU A 132 -1.10 16.45 15.09
N VAL A 133 -1.94 17.21 15.79
CA VAL A 133 -3.25 17.69 15.33
C VAL A 133 -3.06 18.90 14.41
N ALA A 134 -3.93 19.07 13.41
CA ALA A 134 -3.91 20.20 12.50
C ALA A 134 -4.41 21.49 13.18
N ASP A 135 -3.84 22.64 12.79
CA ASP A 135 -4.20 23.94 13.37
C ASP A 135 -5.68 24.29 13.14
N ALA A 136 -6.23 23.95 11.98
CA ALA A 136 -7.62 24.21 11.62
C ALA A 136 -8.55 23.09 12.09
N ALA A 137 -9.77 23.45 12.52
CA ALA A 137 -10.80 22.48 12.87
C ALA A 137 -11.24 21.67 11.63
N PRO A 138 -11.52 20.36 11.78
CA PRO A 138 -11.98 19.54 10.67
C PRO A 138 -13.35 20.01 10.18
N VAL A 139 -13.49 20.11 8.85
CA VAL A 139 -14.76 20.43 8.20
C VAL A 139 -15.20 19.21 7.40
N MET A 140 -16.36 18.65 7.76
CA MET A 140 -17.01 17.62 6.95
C MET A 140 -17.55 18.23 5.67
N LEU A 141 -16.96 17.84 4.55
CA LEU A 141 -17.54 18.12 3.24
C LEU A 141 -18.66 17.11 2.98
N LYS A 142 -19.85 17.60 2.64
CA LYS A 142 -20.94 16.73 2.18
C LYS A 142 -20.45 15.89 1.01
N ARG A 143 -20.63 14.58 1.11
CA ARG A 143 -20.30 13.68 0.00
C ARG A 143 -21.41 13.75 -1.03
N ASP A 144 -21.04 13.80 -2.31
CA ASP A 144 -22.01 13.54 -3.37
C ASP A 144 -22.30 12.03 -3.34
N GLU A 145 -23.54 11.66 -3.00
CA GLU A 145 -24.01 10.28 -3.02
C GLU A 145 -24.07 9.82 -4.48
N GLY A 146 -22.91 9.42 -4.99
CA GLY A 146 -22.72 9.07 -6.39
C GLY A 146 -23.73 8.01 -6.85
N LYS A 147 -24.16 8.14 -8.10
CA LYS A 147 -25.09 7.19 -8.71
C LYS A 147 -24.41 5.82 -8.86
N LEU A 148 -25.07 4.76 -8.41
CA LEU A 148 -24.61 3.38 -8.59
C LEU A 148 -24.33 3.12 -10.07
N SER A 149 -23.12 2.66 -10.37
CA SER A 149 -22.73 2.29 -11.73
C SER A 149 -23.60 1.12 -12.21
N GLY A 150 -24.20 1.27 -13.39
CA GLY A 150 -25.06 0.26 -14.00
C GLY A 150 -26.35 -0.05 -13.21
N ALA A 151 -26.97 0.92 -12.52
CA ALA A 151 -28.24 0.72 -11.84
C ALA A 151 -29.28 0.00 -12.74
N GLY A 152 -29.81 -1.13 -12.27
CA GLY A 152 -30.75 -1.98 -13.02
C GLY A 152 -30.13 -3.19 -13.74
N LYS A 153 -28.79 -3.29 -13.86
CA LYS A 153 -28.10 -4.47 -14.37
C LYS A 153 -27.84 -5.52 -13.27
N PRO A 154 -27.88 -6.83 -13.57
CA PRO A 154 -27.48 -7.87 -12.61
C PRO A 154 -25.98 -7.76 -12.29
N LEU A 155 -25.57 -8.25 -11.11
CA LEU A 155 -24.21 -8.06 -10.60
C LEU A 155 -23.13 -8.58 -11.57
N HIS A 156 -23.35 -9.72 -12.22
CA HIS A 156 -22.37 -10.31 -13.14
C HIS A 156 -22.09 -9.42 -14.37
N GLU A 157 -23.06 -8.61 -14.83
CA GLU A 157 -22.86 -7.62 -15.90
C GLU A 157 -22.22 -6.31 -15.41
N LYS A 158 -22.04 -6.16 -14.09
CA LYS A 158 -21.37 -4.99 -13.48
C LYS A 158 -19.93 -5.28 -13.09
N LEU A 159 -19.56 -6.55 -13.00
CA LEU A 159 -18.19 -6.91 -12.67
C LEU A 159 -17.31 -6.53 -13.86
N PRO A 160 -16.15 -5.90 -13.62
CA PRO A 160 -15.18 -5.66 -14.69
C PRO A 160 -14.73 -6.99 -15.30
N PHE A 161 -14.28 -6.95 -16.55
CA PHE A 161 -13.80 -8.12 -17.30
C PHE A 161 -14.80 -9.28 -17.39
N ASP A 162 -16.11 -9.01 -17.47
CA ASP A 162 -17.17 -10.03 -17.52
C ASP A 162 -17.15 -11.02 -16.33
N GLY A 163 -16.58 -10.60 -15.20
CA GLY A 163 -16.42 -11.44 -14.01
C GLY A 163 -15.18 -12.34 -14.04
N ASP A 164 -14.30 -12.19 -15.03
CA ASP A 164 -12.96 -12.77 -14.99
C ASP A 164 -12.08 -11.97 -14.01
N LEU A 165 -11.39 -12.67 -13.11
CA LEU A 165 -10.60 -12.02 -12.09
C LEU A 165 -9.16 -11.83 -12.58
N PRO A 166 -8.69 -10.59 -12.80
CA PRO A 166 -7.29 -10.36 -13.13
C PRO A 166 -6.38 -10.81 -11.98
N GLU A 167 -5.22 -11.35 -12.33
CA GLU A 167 -4.17 -11.66 -11.35
C GLU A 167 -3.71 -10.37 -10.66
N LEU A 168 -3.53 -10.43 -9.33
CA LEU A 168 -3.14 -9.27 -8.53
C LEU A 168 -1.83 -8.62 -9.00
N ALA A 169 -0.89 -9.42 -9.54
CA ALA A 169 0.39 -8.93 -10.04
C ALA A 169 0.27 -8.03 -11.28
N ASN A 170 -0.86 -8.10 -11.99
CA ASN A 170 -1.12 -7.31 -13.19
C ASN A 170 -1.93 -6.03 -12.89
N LEU A 171 -2.38 -5.86 -11.65
CA LEU A 171 -3.15 -4.69 -11.26
C LEU A 171 -2.27 -3.46 -11.07
N PRO A 172 -2.76 -2.26 -11.42
CA PRO A 172 -2.09 -1.02 -11.07
C PRO A 172 -1.85 -0.92 -9.56
N LEU A 173 -0.63 -0.55 -9.18
CA LEU A 173 -0.23 -0.38 -7.78
C LEU A 173 0.03 1.10 -7.49
N LEU A 174 -0.61 1.60 -6.43
CA LEU A 174 -0.53 2.98 -5.97
C LEU A 174 0.13 3.04 -4.60
N SER A 175 1.07 3.98 -4.42
CA SER A 175 1.71 4.31 -3.14
C SER A 175 0.69 4.87 -2.15
N TYR A 176 1.07 5.10 -0.91
CA TYR A 176 0.19 5.76 0.08
C TYR A 176 -0.19 7.21 -0.28
N THR A 177 0.53 7.86 -1.19
CA THR A 177 0.22 9.20 -1.71
C THR A 177 -0.75 9.16 -2.89
N GLY A 178 -1.01 7.97 -3.44
CA GLY A 178 -1.83 7.76 -4.63
C GLY A 178 -1.06 7.80 -5.95
N ASP A 179 0.27 7.89 -5.90
CA ASP A 179 1.11 7.87 -7.09
C ASP A 179 1.29 6.43 -7.59
N ALA A 180 1.29 6.25 -8.91
CA ALA A 180 1.57 4.94 -9.51
C ALA A 180 3.02 4.52 -9.21
N ILE A 181 3.19 3.30 -8.72
CA ILE A 181 4.48 2.71 -8.35
C ILE A 181 4.59 1.27 -8.83
N ASN A 182 5.82 0.77 -8.92
CA ASN A 182 6.10 -0.64 -9.18
C ASN A 182 6.49 -1.36 -7.87
N GLU A 183 6.51 -2.69 -7.91
CA GLU A 183 6.85 -3.52 -6.75
C GLU A 183 8.26 -3.26 -6.20
N THR A 184 9.25 -3.02 -7.07
CA THR A 184 10.63 -2.76 -6.64
C THR A 184 10.73 -1.46 -5.82
N HIS A 185 10.06 -0.41 -6.28
CA HIS A 185 9.97 0.85 -5.56
C HIS A 185 9.19 0.70 -4.26
N LEU A 186 8.10 -0.07 -4.26
CA LEU A 186 7.33 -0.38 -3.05
C LEU A 186 8.20 -1.06 -1.99
N VAL A 187 8.98 -2.08 -2.38
CA VAL A 187 9.90 -2.79 -1.48
C VAL A 187 10.95 -1.83 -0.92
N GLY A 188 11.51 -0.95 -1.76
CA GLY A 188 12.45 0.08 -1.31
C GLY A 188 11.83 1.06 -0.31
N GLN A 189 10.61 1.54 -0.58
CA GLN A 189 9.87 2.42 0.34
C GLN A 189 9.54 1.74 1.67
N ARG A 190 9.15 0.46 1.64
CA ARG A 190 8.92 -0.34 2.84
C ARG A 190 10.18 -0.43 3.69
N ILE A 191 11.30 -0.88 3.12
CA ILE A 191 12.56 -1.06 3.86
C ILE A 191 13.01 0.27 4.47
N ALA A 192 12.98 1.36 3.70
CA ALA A 192 13.35 2.68 4.20
C ALA A 192 12.43 3.15 5.34
N PHE A 193 11.12 2.95 5.19
CA PHE A 193 10.16 3.34 6.21
C PHE A 193 10.21 2.45 7.46
N GLU A 194 10.48 1.15 7.31
CA GLU A 194 10.64 0.20 8.41
C GLU A 194 11.82 0.57 9.32
N SER A 195 12.98 0.89 8.76
CA SER A 195 14.13 1.37 9.53
C SER A 195 13.83 2.71 10.22
N TYR A 196 13.23 3.66 9.49
CA TYR A 196 12.80 4.93 10.08
C TYR A 196 11.81 4.72 11.23
N PHE A 197 10.84 3.84 11.03
CA PHE A 197 9.82 3.52 12.01
C PHE A 197 10.48 2.99 13.28
N ARG A 198 11.32 1.96 13.18
CA ARG A 198 11.97 1.34 14.35
C ARG A 198 12.72 2.39 15.18
N GLU A 199 13.48 3.25 14.51
CA GLU A 199 14.29 4.28 15.16
C GLU A 199 13.45 5.38 15.82
N HIS A 200 12.50 5.98 15.08
CA HIS A 200 11.83 7.21 15.52
C HIS A 200 10.50 6.98 16.24
N ILE A 201 9.86 5.83 15.96
CA ILE A 201 8.49 5.49 16.38
C ILE A 201 8.49 4.24 17.28
N GLY A 202 9.32 3.25 16.95
CA GLY A 202 9.45 1.98 17.66
C GLY A 202 10.32 2.03 18.91
N GLY A 203 11.06 3.14 19.12
CA GLY A 203 11.95 3.34 20.27
C GLY A 203 13.26 2.57 20.20
N CYS A 204 13.69 2.14 19.02
CA CYS A 204 14.95 1.44 18.83
C CYS A 204 16.13 2.41 18.63
N GLU A 205 17.31 2.01 19.09
CA GLU A 205 18.55 2.67 18.71
C GLU A 205 18.85 2.44 17.22
N ALA A 206 19.58 3.37 16.58
CA ALA A 206 19.85 3.34 15.14
C ALA A 206 20.50 2.02 14.67
N GLU A 207 21.39 1.43 15.48
CA GLU A 207 22.03 0.14 15.17
C GLU A 207 21.02 -1.02 15.16
N ASP A 208 20.13 -1.07 16.16
CA ASP A 208 19.12 -2.14 16.27
C ASP A 208 17.93 -1.94 15.33
N ALA A 209 17.67 -0.70 14.89
CA ALA A 209 16.66 -0.37 13.90
C ALA A 209 17.03 -0.89 12.50
N ALA A 210 18.32 -0.90 12.16
CA ALA A 210 18.84 -1.38 10.89
C ALA A 210 19.04 -2.90 10.83
N ARG A 211 19.07 -3.59 11.97
CA ARG A 211 19.27 -5.04 12.01
C ARG A 211 18.04 -5.79 11.46
N PRO A 212 18.25 -6.77 10.55
CA PRO A 212 17.18 -7.65 10.09
C PRO A 212 16.50 -8.41 11.23
N ARG A 213 15.16 -8.48 11.21
CA ARG A 213 14.35 -9.15 12.24
C ARG A 213 13.48 -10.23 11.66
N ILE A 214 13.17 -11.22 12.48
CA ILE A 214 12.20 -12.26 12.15
C ILE A 214 10.81 -11.66 12.23
N VAL A 215 10.11 -11.64 11.11
CA VAL A 215 8.72 -11.18 11.07
C VAL A 215 7.79 -12.35 11.31
N ARG A 216 7.10 -12.33 12.45
CA ARG A 216 6.02 -13.26 12.77
C ARG A 216 4.67 -12.61 12.45
N PRO A 217 3.77 -13.30 11.73
CA PRO A 217 2.40 -12.84 11.56
C PRO A 217 1.74 -12.57 12.91
N GLU A 218 0.78 -11.65 12.95
CA GLU A 218 -0.10 -11.40 14.11
C GLU A 218 0.53 -10.71 15.33
N ILE A 219 1.86 -10.63 15.44
CA ILE A 219 2.53 -10.19 16.67
C ILE A 219 3.13 -8.77 16.58
N ALA A 220 3.65 -8.36 15.41
CA ALA A 220 4.21 -7.03 15.15
C ALA A 220 5.29 -6.51 16.12
N THR A 221 5.88 -7.36 16.97
CA THR A 221 6.93 -6.98 17.94
C THR A 221 8.25 -6.62 17.27
N ASP A 222 8.48 -7.14 16.05
CA ASP A 222 9.67 -6.81 15.26
C ASP A 222 9.79 -5.31 14.94
N LEU A 223 8.71 -4.54 15.05
CA LEU A 223 8.72 -3.09 14.80
C LEU A 223 9.16 -2.25 16.02
N PHE A 224 9.30 -2.84 17.21
CA PHE A 224 9.46 -2.10 18.47
C PHE A 224 10.70 -2.53 19.28
N CYS A 225 11.16 -1.65 20.18
CA CYS A 225 12.20 -1.93 21.18
C CYS A 225 11.73 -1.47 22.57
N LEU A 226 10.57 -1.96 23.00
CA LEU A 226 9.95 -1.58 24.27
C LEU A 226 10.40 -2.48 25.42
N PRO A 227 10.36 -1.99 26.68
CA PRO A 227 10.62 -2.83 27.84
C PRO A 227 9.70 -4.07 27.87
N GLY A 228 10.30 -5.27 27.92
CA GLY A 228 9.56 -6.54 27.92
C GLY A 228 9.12 -7.04 26.54
N VAL A 229 9.46 -6.33 25.46
CA VAL A 229 9.29 -6.78 24.08
C VAL A 229 10.65 -7.19 23.53
N GLU A 230 10.87 -8.49 23.36
CA GLU A 230 12.10 -8.99 22.76
C GLU A 230 11.92 -9.17 21.25
N ALA A 231 12.79 -8.53 20.48
CA ALA A 231 12.86 -8.68 19.04
C ALA A 231 13.71 -9.90 18.69
N GLU A 232 13.20 -10.75 17.80
CA GLU A 232 13.95 -11.85 17.21
C GLU A 232 14.72 -11.35 15.99
N TYR A 233 16.01 -11.63 15.92
CA TYR A 233 16.88 -11.20 14.83
C TYR A 233 17.02 -12.30 13.79
N ALA A 234 17.04 -11.93 12.51
CA ALA A 234 17.34 -12.86 11.44
C ALA A 234 18.87 -13.06 11.37
N GLU A 235 19.33 -14.28 11.64
CA GLU A 235 20.75 -14.63 11.65
C GLU A 235 21.18 -15.27 10.32
N THR A 236 20.23 -15.84 9.58
CA THR A 236 20.46 -16.54 8.32
C THR A 236 19.69 -15.90 7.16
N ALA A 237 20.11 -16.21 5.92
CA ALA A 237 19.37 -15.80 4.74
C ALA A 237 17.97 -16.45 4.68
N GLU A 238 17.83 -17.67 5.21
CA GLU A 238 16.56 -18.38 5.28
C GLU A 238 15.56 -17.66 6.21
N ASP A 239 16.03 -17.11 7.33
CA ASP A 239 15.20 -16.31 8.24
C ASP A 239 14.68 -15.03 7.55
N VAL A 240 15.54 -14.39 6.75
CA VAL A 240 15.17 -13.21 5.98
C VAL A 240 14.12 -13.57 4.91
N GLU A 241 14.31 -14.66 4.19
CA GLU A 241 13.35 -15.13 3.19
C GLU A 241 11.99 -15.50 3.81
N ALA A 242 12.00 -16.21 4.94
CA ALA A 242 10.79 -16.56 5.67
C ALA A 242 10.05 -15.30 6.15
N SER A 243 10.79 -14.30 6.64
CA SER A 243 10.23 -13.02 7.06
C SER A 243 9.61 -12.26 5.89
N ILE A 244 10.29 -12.21 4.73
CA ILE A 244 9.73 -11.62 3.51
C ILE A 244 8.46 -12.33 3.09
N ALA A 245 8.41 -13.67 3.17
CA ALA A 245 7.22 -14.44 2.85
C ALA A 245 6.04 -14.13 3.80
N ASN A 246 6.30 -13.97 5.10
CA ASN A 246 5.30 -13.60 6.10
C ASN A 246 4.76 -12.18 5.88
N ILE A 247 5.61 -11.24 5.46
CA ILE A 247 5.21 -9.87 5.10
C ILE A 247 4.33 -9.87 3.85
N LEU A 248 4.81 -10.53 2.78
CA LEU A 248 4.23 -10.46 1.44
C LEU A 248 3.05 -11.42 1.21
N GLY A 249 2.72 -12.30 2.17
CA GLY A 249 1.53 -13.14 2.17
C GLY A 249 1.21 -13.75 0.80
N SER A 250 1.91 -14.82 0.42
CA SER A 250 1.68 -15.62 -0.80
C SER A 250 1.60 -14.90 -2.16
N LEU A 251 2.12 -13.68 -2.31
CA LEU A 251 2.43 -13.14 -3.65
C LEU A 251 3.51 -13.96 -4.41
N ARG A 252 4.08 -14.99 -3.76
CA ARG A 252 5.14 -15.85 -4.28
C ARG A 252 4.62 -17.04 -5.10
N GLU A 253 3.47 -16.93 -5.75
CA GLU A 253 3.16 -17.79 -6.91
C GLU A 253 3.55 -17.08 -8.21
N ARG A 254 4.73 -16.44 -8.24
CA ARG A 254 5.45 -16.30 -9.51
C ARG A 254 6.15 -17.62 -9.78
N PRO A 255 5.82 -18.36 -10.84
CA PRO A 255 6.81 -19.27 -11.39
C PRO A 255 8.03 -18.39 -11.73
N SER A 256 9.18 -18.75 -11.17
CA SER A 256 10.47 -18.20 -11.57
C SER A 256 10.51 -18.14 -13.10
N ALA A 257 10.72 -16.94 -13.66
CA ALA A 257 11.01 -16.78 -15.08
C ALA A 257 12.08 -17.81 -15.49
N PRO A 258 12.01 -18.39 -16.70
CA PRO A 258 12.95 -19.44 -17.09
C PRO A 258 14.37 -18.88 -17.01
N GLU A 259 15.24 -19.63 -16.34
CA GLU A 259 16.68 -19.44 -16.42
C GLU A 259 17.06 -19.19 -17.87
N PHE A 260 17.78 -18.09 -18.11
CA PHE A 260 18.56 -17.90 -19.32
C PHE A 260 19.55 -19.07 -19.44
N ALA A 261 19.12 -20.16 -20.07
CA ALA A 261 19.99 -21.24 -20.47
C ALA A 261 20.76 -20.78 -21.72
N VAL A 262 21.98 -20.34 -21.42
CA VAL A 262 23.09 -20.05 -22.34
C VAL A 262 23.11 -21.02 -23.53
N PRO A 263 23.24 -20.53 -24.78
CA PRO A 263 23.40 -21.40 -25.93
C PRO A 263 24.73 -22.16 -25.83
N PRO A 264 24.78 -23.47 -26.12
CA PRO A 264 26.03 -24.21 -26.07
C PRO A 264 26.93 -23.76 -27.24
N HIS A 265 28.02 -23.09 -26.91
CA HIS A 265 29.16 -22.98 -27.82
C HIS A 265 29.81 -24.36 -27.97
N GLY A 266 29.90 -24.82 -29.22
CA GLY A 266 30.64 -26.01 -29.61
C GLY A 266 30.79 -26.12 -31.11
N LEU A 267 31.76 -25.40 -31.68
CA LEU A 267 32.46 -25.80 -32.92
C LEU A 267 33.70 -26.61 -32.49
N PRO A 268 34.15 -27.65 -33.22
CA PRO A 268 34.66 -27.45 -34.59
C PRO A 268 34.48 -28.61 -35.60
N GLY A 269 34.36 -28.24 -36.87
CA GLY A 269 35.25 -28.72 -37.94
C GLY A 269 34.81 -29.86 -38.88
N LEU A 270 35.00 -29.57 -40.17
CA LEU A 270 35.33 -30.45 -41.33
C LEU A 270 34.20 -30.99 -42.23
N GLY A 271 34.13 -30.43 -43.46
CA GLY A 271 34.24 -31.23 -44.69
C GLY A 271 33.14 -31.12 -45.75
N GLY A 272 33.51 -30.65 -46.96
CA GLY A 272 32.85 -30.96 -48.25
C GLY A 272 31.93 -29.86 -48.80
N SER A 273 32.39 -28.96 -49.68
CA SER A 273 32.50 -29.12 -51.15
C SER A 273 31.15 -29.35 -51.86
N GLY A 274 30.68 -28.37 -52.64
CA GLY A 274 29.58 -28.56 -53.58
C GLY A 274 28.97 -27.30 -54.16
N THR A 275 29.65 -26.72 -55.16
CA THR A 275 29.10 -26.06 -56.38
C THR A 275 27.96 -25.02 -56.25
N ALA A 276 28.33 -23.77 -56.49
CA ALA A 276 27.43 -22.70 -56.91
C ALA A 276 26.99 -22.91 -58.37
N THR A 277 25.68 -22.83 -58.61
CA THR A 277 25.12 -22.54 -59.94
C THR A 277 24.42 -21.20 -59.89
N VAL A 278 24.91 -20.32 -60.76
CA VAL A 278 24.34 -19.06 -61.20
C VAL A 278 23.04 -19.34 -61.95
N GLU A 279 21.96 -18.62 -61.64
CA GLU A 279 21.00 -18.25 -62.68
C GLU A 279 20.51 -16.82 -62.44
N GLU A 280 20.60 -16.08 -63.52
CA GLU A 280 20.41 -14.64 -63.68
C GLU A 280 19.04 -14.38 -64.31
N ALA A 281 18.58 -13.13 -64.17
CA ALA A 281 17.67 -12.40 -65.04
C ALA A 281 16.17 -12.37 -64.68
N GLY A 282 15.66 -11.13 -64.59
CA GLY A 282 14.23 -10.84 -64.62
C GLY A 282 13.83 -9.47 -64.11
N ALA A 283 14.47 -8.39 -64.56
CA ALA A 283 14.04 -7.02 -64.31
C ALA A 283 12.75 -6.67 -65.09
N ALA A 284 11.83 -5.90 -64.48
CA ALA A 284 11.04 -4.87 -65.17
C ALA A 284 10.18 -4.01 -64.20
N THR A 285 10.71 -2.81 -63.93
CA THR A 285 10.04 -1.49 -64.00
C THR A 285 8.72 -1.17 -63.29
N ALA A 286 8.84 -0.13 -62.46
CA ALA A 286 7.82 0.78 -61.96
C ALA A 286 7.08 1.55 -63.06
N THR A 287 5.85 1.98 -62.76
CA THR A 287 5.31 3.28 -63.16
C THR A 287 4.48 3.84 -62.01
N ALA A 288 4.77 5.09 -61.67
CA ALA A 288 3.97 5.96 -60.84
C ALA A 288 3.32 6.98 -61.76
N ASP A 289 2.05 7.27 -61.51
CA ASP A 289 1.39 8.55 -61.75
C ASP A 289 0.39 8.77 -60.58
#